data_AF-A0A0D7WAZ8-F1
#
_entry.id   AF-A0A0D7WAZ8-F1
#
_cell.length_a   1.000
_cell.length_b   1.000
_cell.length_c   1.000
_cell.angle_alpha   90.00
_cell.angle_beta   90.00
_cell.angle_gamma   90.00
#
_symmetry.space_group_name_H-M   'P 1'
#
loop_
_entity.id
_entity.type
_entity.pdbx_description
1 polymer ?
#
loop_
_entity_poly.entity_id
_entity_poly.type
_entity_poly.pdbx_seq_one_letter_code
_entity_poly.pdbx_strand_id
1 'polypeptide(L)'
;MLITVSFLYSCKSSKNTASESEINALTQLVENKHFSIESTWANPQVTNAMQQVLNSGLLQPGSNASSINLIGNSNYLKISGDSIYSYLPYFGERQMHVNYGGTDSAIQFEGLMSDYKVSKRKDAGYNISFNAKSNSESFNVYITLWPNLKSSMSLNSSSRFSISYTGQVKKLKII
;
A
#
# COMPACT_ATOMS: atom_id res chain seq x y z
N MET A 1 7.33 -8.13 64.21
CA MET A 1 7.28 -8.84 62.92
C MET A 1 6.26 -8.14 62.05
N LEU A 2 6.69 -7.13 61.28
CA LEU A 2 5.84 -6.31 60.42
C LEU A 2 5.81 -6.97 59.04
N ILE A 3 4.68 -7.56 58.64
CA ILE A 3 4.51 -8.15 57.31
C ILE A 3 3.96 -7.07 56.39
N THR A 4 4.82 -6.51 55.55
CA THR A 4 4.44 -5.60 54.47
C THR A 4 3.96 -6.44 53.28
N VAL A 5 2.65 -6.45 53.03
CA VAL A 5 2.05 -7.12 51.87
C VAL A 5 2.17 -6.19 50.66
N SER A 6 3.13 -6.47 49.79
CA SER A 6 3.29 -5.80 48.51
C SER A 6 2.27 -6.36 47.50
N PHE A 7 1.24 -5.57 47.18
CA PHE A 7 0.34 -5.82 46.06
C PHE A 7 1.10 -5.60 44.75
N LEU A 8 1.49 -6.70 44.08
CA LEU A 8 2.01 -6.64 42.71
C LEU A 8 0.85 -6.44 41.75
N TYR A 9 0.60 -5.19 41.35
CA TYR A 9 -0.23 -4.87 40.19
C TYR A 9 0.47 -5.41 38.93
N SER A 10 0.01 -6.54 38.43
CA SER A 10 0.36 -7.02 37.10
C SER A 10 -0.31 -6.10 36.07
N CYS A 11 0.47 -5.20 35.46
CA CYS A 11 0.08 -4.49 34.25
C CYS A 11 -0.10 -5.51 33.13
N LYS A 12 -1.34 -5.97 32.92
CA LYS A 12 -1.71 -6.79 31.76
C LYS A 12 -1.58 -5.90 30.52
N SER A 13 -0.48 -6.06 29.80
CA SER A 13 -0.28 -5.42 28.50
C SER A 13 -1.50 -5.72 27.62
N SER A 14 -2.31 -4.69 27.35
CA SER A 14 -3.43 -4.78 26.43
C SER A 14 -2.86 -5.12 25.06
N LYS A 15 -2.95 -6.40 24.67
CA LYS A 15 -2.84 -6.73 23.26
C LYS A 15 -4.04 -6.05 22.61
N ASN A 16 -3.79 -4.96 21.88
CA ASN A 16 -4.80 -4.31 21.04
C ASN A 16 -5.27 -5.31 19.98
N THR A 17 -6.22 -6.15 20.35
CA THR A 17 -6.99 -6.99 19.44
C THR A 17 -7.96 -6.08 18.72
N ALA A 18 -7.93 -6.10 17.40
CA ALA A 18 -8.87 -5.34 16.58
C ALA A 18 -10.32 -5.66 16.98
N SER A 19 -11.19 -4.66 16.92
CA SER A 19 -12.60 -4.83 17.24
C SER A 19 -13.29 -5.73 16.22
N GLU A 20 -14.35 -6.40 16.65
CA GLU A 20 -15.14 -7.27 15.78
C GLU A 20 -15.74 -6.50 14.59
N SER A 21 -16.11 -5.24 14.80
CA SER A 21 -16.62 -4.36 13.73
C SER A 21 -15.55 -4.04 12.68
N GLU A 22 -14.31 -3.76 13.08
CA GLU A 22 -13.17 -3.56 12.18
C GLU A 22 -12.89 -4.81 11.33
N ILE A 23 -12.90 -5.99 11.97
CA ILE A 23 -12.68 -7.27 11.29
C ILE A 23 -13.81 -7.55 10.29
N ASN A 24 -15.06 -7.32 10.66
CA ASN A 24 -16.22 -7.53 9.80
C ASN A 24 -16.21 -6.55 8.63
N ALA A 25 -15.89 -5.27 8.87
CA ALA A 25 -15.76 -4.27 7.83
C ALA A 25 -14.68 -4.67 6.80
N LEU A 26 -13.49 -5.05 7.26
CA LEU A 26 -12.43 -5.51 6.36
C LEU A 26 -12.85 -6.75 5.57
N THR A 27 -13.49 -7.72 6.23
CA THR A 27 -13.96 -8.96 5.59
C THR A 27 -14.94 -8.65 4.47
N GLN A 28 -15.91 -7.77 4.70
CA GLN A 28 -16.86 -7.34 3.66
C GLN A 28 -16.17 -6.65 2.48
N LEU A 29 -15.13 -5.84 2.70
CA LEU A 29 -14.40 -5.19 1.62
C LEU A 29 -13.71 -6.22 0.72
N VAL A 30 -13.07 -7.22 1.32
CA VAL A 30 -12.31 -8.25 0.61
C VAL A 30 -13.22 -9.25 -0.09
N GLU A 31 -14.27 -9.75 0.57
CA GLU A 31 -15.21 -10.73 0.01
C GLU A 31 -16.00 -10.16 -1.16
N ASN A 32 -16.45 -8.90 -1.05
CA ASN A 32 -17.16 -8.23 -2.14
C ASN A 32 -16.23 -7.80 -3.28
N LYS A 33 -14.91 -7.89 -3.11
CA LYS A 33 -13.90 -7.35 -4.04
C LYS A 33 -14.27 -5.94 -4.51
N HIS A 34 -14.68 -5.09 -3.57
CA HIS A 34 -15.20 -3.76 -3.90
C HIS A 34 -14.67 -2.72 -2.91
N PHE A 35 -13.44 -2.29 -3.16
CA PHE A 35 -12.71 -1.40 -2.25
C PHE A 35 -11.76 -0.48 -3.00
N SER A 36 -11.31 0.55 -2.30
CA SER A 36 -10.22 1.41 -2.75
C SER A 36 -9.15 1.52 -1.69
N ILE A 37 -7.92 1.74 -2.12
CA ILE A 37 -6.78 2.06 -1.27
C ILE A 37 -6.34 3.48 -1.62
N GLU A 38 -6.21 4.31 -0.59
CA GLU A 38 -5.57 5.62 -0.66
C GLU A 38 -4.32 5.57 0.22
N SER A 39 -3.20 5.98 -0.35
CA SER A 39 -1.88 5.92 0.26
C SER A 39 -1.45 7.28 0.78
N THR A 40 -0.78 7.27 1.93
CA THR A 40 -0.17 8.45 2.54
C THR A 40 1.32 8.54 2.23
N TRP A 41 1.97 7.41 1.94
CA TRP A 41 3.38 7.36 1.58
C TRP A 41 3.63 6.44 0.39
N ALA A 42 4.52 6.89 -0.50
CA ALA A 42 5.21 6.06 -1.48
C ALA A 42 6.64 5.82 -0.98
N ASN A 43 7.10 4.57 -1.03
CA ASN A 43 8.37 4.10 -0.51
C ASN A 43 9.14 3.44 -1.66
N PRO A 44 9.87 4.23 -2.47
CA PRO A 44 10.67 3.71 -3.56
C PRO A 44 11.93 3.00 -3.05
N GLN A 45 12.54 2.18 -3.91
CA GLN A 45 13.88 1.69 -3.65
C GLN A 45 14.88 2.86 -3.64
N VAL A 46 15.67 2.96 -2.57
CA VAL A 46 16.69 4.00 -2.45
C VAL A 46 17.84 3.70 -3.40
N THR A 47 18.11 4.64 -4.29
CA THR A 47 19.19 4.57 -5.28
C THR A 47 20.04 5.84 -5.21
N ASN A 48 21.16 5.85 -5.93
CA ASN A 48 22.01 7.05 -6.00
C ASN A 48 21.28 8.24 -6.64
N ALA A 49 20.45 8.04 -7.68
CA ALA A 49 19.71 9.16 -8.25
C ALA A 49 18.65 9.68 -7.29
N MET A 50 17.99 8.81 -6.51
CA MET A 50 17.06 9.27 -5.47
C MET A 50 17.75 10.09 -4.39
N GLN A 51 18.98 9.73 -4.01
CA GLN A 51 19.78 10.54 -3.08
C GLN A 51 20.20 11.88 -3.69
N GLN A 52 20.50 11.93 -4.98
CA GLN A 52 20.79 13.18 -5.68
C GLN A 52 19.56 14.10 -5.75
N VAL A 53 18.37 13.54 -6.01
CA VAL A 53 17.11 14.29 -6.00
C VAL A 53 16.85 14.88 -4.60
N LEU A 54 17.06 14.10 -3.54
CA LEU A 54 16.99 14.62 -2.16
C LEU A 54 17.98 15.78 -1.94
N ASN A 55 19.25 15.61 -2.29
CA ASN A 55 20.29 16.62 -2.09
C ASN A 55 20.08 17.89 -2.93
N SER A 56 19.33 17.80 -4.03
CA SER A 56 18.97 18.95 -4.86
C SER A 56 17.90 19.85 -4.24
N GLY A 57 17.20 19.40 -3.19
CA GLY A 57 16.12 20.15 -2.55
C GLY A 57 14.80 20.14 -3.34
N LEU A 58 14.66 19.30 -4.36
CA LEU A 58 13.44 19.19 -5.18
C LEU A 58 12.30 18.41 -4.50
N LEU A 59 12.59 17.65 -3.43
CA LEU A 59 11.57 16.89 -2.72
C LEU A 59 10.72 17.81 -1.82
N GLN A 60 9.43 17.51 -1.75
CA GLN A 60 8.50 18.24 -0.89
C GLN A 60 8.85 18.09 0.60
N PRO A 61 8.47 19.05 1.46
CA PRO A 61 8.69 18.97 2.90
C PRO A 61 8.14 17.68 3.52
N GLY A 62 8.93 17.10 4.43
CA GLY A 62 8.60 15.84 5.11
C GLY A 62 8.86 14.57 4.28
N SER A 63 9.27 14.71 3.02
CA SER A 63 9.72 13.58 2.20
C SER A 63 11.23 13.38 2.25
N ASN A 64 11.68 12.18 1.93
CA ASN A 64 13.09 11.84 1.74
C ASN A 64 13.23 10.78 0.63
N ALA A 65 14.46 10.36 0.32
CA ALA A 65 14.72 9.42 -0.77
C ALA A 65 14.05 8.04 -0.64
N SER A 66 13.66 7.63 0.57
CA SER A 66 12.98 6.35 0.83
C SER A 66 11.49 6.48 1.13
N SER A 67 10.98 7.70 1.31
CA SER A 67 9.60 7.95 1.73
C SER A 67 9.11 9.29 1.21
N ILE A 68 8.17 9.24 0.26
CA ILE A 68 7.56 10.39 -0.39
C ILE A 68 6.13 10.54 0.10
N ASN A 69 5.82 11.72 0.63
CA ASN A 69 4.51 12.03 1.20
C ASN A 69 3.48 12.23 0.08
N LEU A 70 2.38 11.48 0.12
CA LEU A 70 1.28 11.53 -0.85
C LEU A 70 0.05 12.29 -0.32
N ILE A 71 0.05 12.74 0.93
CA ILE A 71 -1.07 13.47 1.52
C ILE A 71 -1.31 14.75 0.70
N GLY A 72 -2.57 14.97 0.33
CA GLY A 72 -2.97 16.10 -0.52
C GLY A 72 -2.68 15.89 -2.02
N ASN A 73 -2.05 14.78 -2.41
CA ASN A 73 -1.80 14.42 -3.80
C ASN A 73 -2.72 13.29 -4.23
N SER A 74 -3.26 13.39 -5.46
CA SER A 74 -4.12 12.34 -6.03
C SER A 74 -3.36 11.01 -6.08
N ASN A 75 -3.90 10.00 -5.41
CA ASN A 75 -3.42 8.64 -5.50
C ASN A 75 -4.53 7.67 -5.14
N TYR A 76 -4.65 6.57 -5.87
CA TYR A 76 -5.62 5.52 -5.56
C TYR A 76 -5.30 4.20 -6.26
N LEU A 77 -5.78 3.12 -5.68
CA LEU A 77 -6.08 1.86 -6.37
C LEU A 77 -7.53 1.48 -6.05
N LYS A 78 -8.30 1.10 -7.06
CA LYS A 78 -9.70 0.69 -6.95
C LYS A 78 -9.84 -0.70 -7.52
N ILE A 79 -10.50 -1.59 -6.77
CA ILE A 79 -10.89 -2.92 -7.23
C ILE A 79 -12.41 -3.02 -7.15
N SER A 80 -13.02 -3.48 -8.25
CA SER A 80 -14.46 -3.73 -8.35
C SER A 80 -14.68 -5.02 -9.15
N GLY A 81 -14.97 -6.11 -8.43
CA GLY A 81 -14.97 -7.44 -9.03
C GLY A 81 -13.58 -7.80 -9.53
N ASP A 82 -13.46 -8.11 -10.83
CA ASP A 82 -12.17 -8.40 -11.46
C ASP A 82 -11.53 -7.17 -12.14
N SER A 83 -12.24 -6.03 -12.15
CA SER A 83 -11.73 -4.78 -12.70
C SER A 83 -10.84 -4.03 -11.71
N ILE A 84 -9.82 -3.37 -12.24
CA ILE A 84 -8.88 -2.55 -11.49
C ILE A 84 -8.65 -1.21 -12.19
N TYR A 85 -8.58 -0.15 -11.38
CA TYR A 85 -8.24 1.19 -11.82
C TYR A 85 -7.27 1.83 -10.82
N SER A 86 -6.20 2.47 -11.30
CA SER A 86 -5.27 3.15 -10.39
C SER A 86 -4.69 4.45 -10.93
N TYR A 87 -4.24 5.27 -10.00
CA TYR A 87 -3.28 6.33 -10.22
C TYR A 87 -2.28 6.27 -9.07
N LEU A 88 -1.10 5.72 -9.31
CA LEU A 88 -0.08 5.49 -8.28
C LEU A 88 1.21 6.22 -8.65
N PRO A 89 1.47 7.42 -8.10
CA PRO A 89 2.67 8.20 -8.38
C PRO A 89 3.96 7.40 -8.18
N TYR A 90 4.84 7.40 -9.18
CA TYR A 90 6.08 6.61 -9.16
C TYR A 90 7.30 7.50 -8.92
N PHE A 91 8.11 7.16 -7.91
CA PHE A 91 9.30 7.92 -7.49
C PHE A 91 10.57 7.05 -7.50
N GLY A 92 10.75 6.22 -8.53
CA GLY A 92 11.91 5.33 -8.65
C GLY A 92 12.61 5.44 -10.00
N GLU A 93 13.60 4.57 -10.21
CA GLU A 93 14.34 4.50 -11.46
C GLU A 93 13.85 3.36 -12.37
N ARG A 94 13.91 3.60 -13.68
CA ARG A 94 13.71 2.55 -14.69
C ARG A 94 15.04 1.84 -14.95
N GLN A 95 14.98 0.53 -15.10
CA GLN A 95 16.15 -0.29 -15.41
C GLN A 95 16.31 -0.53 -16.92
N MET A 96 15.23 -0.36 -17.69
CA MET A 96 15.21 -0.57 -19.13
C MET A 96 15.15 0.77 -19.88
N HIS A 97 15.89 0.87 -20.98
CA HIS A 97 15.79 1.99 -21.92
C HIS A 97 14.46 1.89 -22.68
N VAL A 98 13.47 2.68 -22.25
CA VAL A 98 12.21 2.85 -22.96
C VAL A 98 12.18 4.27 -23.53
N ASN A 99 11.64 4.42 -24.74
CA ASN A 99 11.53 5.72 -25.41
C ASN A 99 10.96 6.79 -24.46
N TYR A 100 11.59 7.95 -24.45
CA TYR A 100 11.22 9.12 -23.64
C TYR A 100 9.80 9.59 -24.02
N GLY A 101 8.79 9.11 -23.28
CA GLY A 101 7.42 9.58 -23.34
C GLY A 101 7.00 9.98 -21.93
N GLY A 102 6.84 11.28 -21.68
CA GLY A 102 6.58 11.88 -20.37
C GLY A 102 5.22 11.56 -19.73
N THR A 103 4.64 10.40 -19.98
CA THR A 103 3.32 9.96 -19.51
C THR A 103 3.37 8.93 -18.37
N ASP A 104 4.57 8.58 -17.89
CA ASP A 104 4.83 7.47 -16.94
C ASP A 104 5.02 7.92 -15.48
N SER A 105 4.60 9.14 -15.12
CA SER A 105 4.73 9.68 -13.74
C SER A 105 3.91 8.91 -12.70
N ALA A 106 2.95 8.10 -13.14
CA ALA A 106 2.15 7.23 -12.30
C ALA A 106 1.95 5.86 -12.96
N ILE A 107 1.84 4.83 -12.13
CA ILE A 107 1.40 3.49 -12.55
C ILE A 107 -0.13 3.51 -12.58
N GLN A 108 -0.68 3.38 -13.79
CA GLN A 108 -2.11 3.48 -14.07
C GLN A 108 -2.60 2.16 -14.61
N PHE A 109 -3.10 1.32 -13.70
CA PHE A 109 -3.84 0.13 -14.08
C PHE A 109 -5.19 0.53 -14.64
N GLU A 110 -5.54 -0.07 -15.77
CA GLU A 110 -6.86 0.05 -16.38
C GLU A 110 -7.19 -1.28 -17.06
N GLY A 111 -8.19 -1.98 -16.52
CA GLY A 111 -8.66 -3.24 -17.09
C GLY A 111 -8.85 -4.32 -16.04
N LEU A 112 -8.45 -5.56 -16.37
CA LEU A 112 -8.71 -6.74 -15.57
C LEU A 112 -7.46 -7.23 -14.85
N MET A 113 -7.64 -7.71 -13.61
CA MET A 113 -6.61 -8.44 -12.88
C MET A 113 -6.52 -9.89 -13.39
N SER A 114 -5.32 -10.46 -13.41
CA SER A 114 -5.13 -11.91 -13.58
C SER A 114 -4.47 -12.52 -12.35
N ASP A 115 -4.59 -13.84 -12.20
CA ASP A 115 -3.96 -14.60 -11.10
C ASP A 115 -4.30 -14.08 -9.70
N TYR A 116 -5.52 -13.57 -9.52
CA TYR A 116 -5.98 -13.03 -8.24
C TYR A 116 -6.04 -14.12 -7.16
N LYS A 117 -5.29 -13.92 -6.08
CA LYS A 117 -5.23 -14.79 -4.91
C LYS A 117 -5.47 -13.97 -3.66
N VAL A 118 -6.24 -14.53 -2.73
CA VAL A 118 -6.50 -13.94 -1.42
C VAL A 118 -6.28 -15.00 -0.35
N SER A 119 -5.61 -14.63 0.75
CA SER A 119 -5.46 -15.49 1.93
C SER A 119 -5.70 -14.69 3.20
N LYS A 120 -6.50 -15.27 4.11
CA LYS A 120 -6.73 -14.70 5.44
C LYS A 120 -5.55 -15.04 6.35
N ARG A 121 -5.14 -14.07 7.17
CA ARG A 121 -4.03 -14.17 8.10
C ARG A 121 -4.53 -14.50 9.53
N LYS A 122 -3.61 -14.92 10.39
CA LYS A 122 -3.89 -15.23 11.81
C LYS A 122 -4.34 -14.01 12.63
N ASP A 123 -3.93 -12.81 12.23
CA ASP A 123 -4.30 -11.53 12.86
C ASP A 123 -5.58 -10.93 12.28
N ALA A 124 -6.43 -11.74 11.63
CA ALA A 124 -7.64 -11.34 10.93
C ALA A 124 -7.42 -10.34 9.77
N GLY A 125 -6.17 -10.12 9.35
CA GLY A 125 -5.84 -9.40 8.11
C GLY A 125 -5.93 -10.28 6.86
N TYR A 126 -5.64 -9.70 5.71
CA TYR A 126 -5.64 -10.40 4.41
C TYR A 126 -4.35 -10.08 3.64
N ASN A 127 -3.83 -11.09 2.93
CA ASN A 127 -2.86 -10.91 1.86
C ASN A 127 -3.56 -11.13 0.53
N ILE A 128 -3.37 -10.21 -0.41
CA ILE A 128 -3.92 -10.25 -1.77
C ILE A 128 -2.75 -10.16 -2.75
N SER A 129 -2.78 -10.95 -3.81
CA SER A 129 -1.81 -10.85 -4.91
C SER A 129 -2.51 -11.00 -6.26
N PHE A 130 -2.08 -10.25 -7.26
CA PHE A 130 -2.56 -10.37 -8.63
C PHE A 130 -1.56 -9.74 -9.61
N ASN A 131 -1.80 -9.99 -10.90
CA ASN A 131 -1.13 -9.34 -12.00
C ASN A 131 -2.03 -8.27 -12.61
N ALA A 132 -1.47 -7.12 -12.97
CA ALA A 132 -2.16 -6.03 -13.64
C ALA A 132 -1.23 -5.32 -14.64
N LYS A 133 -1.81 -4.63 -15.62
CA LYS A 133 -1.05 -3.92 -16.65
C LYS A 133 -1.25 -2.43 -16.57
N SER A 134 -0.17 -1.67 -16.71
CA SER A 134 -0.17 -0.23 -16.94
C SER A 134 0.50 0.01 -18.28
N ASN A 135 -0.26 0.47 -19.27
CA ASN A 135 0.19 0.49 -20.67
C ASN A 135 0.70 -0.90 -21.11
N SER A 136 1.95 -0.97 -21.60
CA SER A 136 2.62 -2.22 -22.01
C SER A 136 3.35 -2.94 -20.87
N GLU A 137 3.37 -2.39 -19.66
CA GLU A 137 4.13 -2.94 -18.53
C GLU A 137 3.26 -3.79 -17.62
N SER A 138 3.73 -5.01 -17.34
CA SER A 138 3.07 -5.94 -16.42
C SER A 138 3.65 -5.80 -15.02
N PHE A 139 2.77 -5.75 -14.02
CA PHE A 139 3.12 -5.65 -12.61
C PHE A 139 2.59 -6.86 -11.84
N ASN A 140 3.44 -7.41 -10.96
CA ASN A 140 3.02 -8.25 -9.86
C ASN A 140 2.70 -7.34 -8.68
N VAL A 141 1.46 -7.38 -8.21
CA VAL A 141 0.96 -6.55 -7.10
C VAL A 141 0.73 -7.42 -5.88
N TYR A 142 1.26 -6.98 -4.73
CA TYR A 142 1.07 -7.63 -3.44
C TYR A 142 0.50 -6.63 -2.45
N ILE A 143 -0.63 -6.95 -1.82
CA ILE A 143 -1.30 -6.09 -0.85
C ILE A 143 -1.45 -6.85 0.47
N THR A 144 -1.08 -6.19 1.56
CA THR A 144 -1.42 -6.61 2.93
C THR A 144 -2.43 -5.63 3.50
N LEU A 145 -3.54 -6.16 4.03
CA LEU A 145 -4.59 -5.39 4.71
C LEU A 145 -4.68 -5.85 6.17
N TRP A 146 -4.75 -4.88 7.09
CA TRP A 146 -4.91 -5.12 8.52
C TRP A 146 -6.33 -4.77 8.99
N PRO A 147 -6.82 -5.39 10.08
CA PRO A 147 -8.18 -5.13 10.59
C PRO A 147 -8.48 -3.65 10.85
N ASN A 148 -7.50 -2.87 11.29
CA ASN A 148 -7.61 -1.41 11.48
C ASN A 148 -7.62 -0.61 10.16
N LEU A 149 -7.95 -1.27 9.05
CA LEU A 149 -8.02 -0.75 7.69
C LEU A 149 -6.72 -0.17 7.14
N LYS A 150 -5.58 -0.37 7.82
CA LYS A 150 -4.28 -0.04 7.22
C LYS A 150 -4.01 -0.97 6.04
N SER A 151 -3.23 -0.47 5.10
CA SER A 151 -2.78 -1.21 3.92
C SER A 151 -1.31 -0.96 3.63
N SER A 152 -0.67 -1.98 3.07
CA SER A 152 0.66 -1.92 2.46
C SER A 152 0.57 -2.61 1.12
N MET A 153 1.12 -1.98 0.09
CA MET A 153 1.04 -2.47 -1.28
C MET A 153 2.40 -2.38 -1.94
N SER A 154 2.91 -3.49 -2.49
CA SER A 154 4.18 -3.54 -3.22
C SER A 154 3.92 -3.86 -4.70
N LEU A 155 4.55 -3.09 -5.58
CA LEU A 155 4.46 -3.25 -7.04
C LEU A 155 5.84 -3.63 -7.58
N ASN A 156 5.89 -4.72 -8.33
CA ASN A 156 7.11 -5.23 -8.95
C ASN A 156 6.91 -5.42 -10.45
N SER A 157 7.92 -5.05 -11.24
CA SER A 157 7.96 -5.22 -12.69
C SER A 157 9.39 -5.60 -13.13
N SER A 158 9.57 -5.94 -14.39
CA SER A 158 10.91 -6.16 -14.97
C SER A 158 11.55 -4.88 -15.54
N SER A 159 10.81 -3.79 -15.67
CA SER A 159 11.27 -2.56 -16.38
C SER A 159 11.66 -1.41 -15.46
N ARG A 160 11.24 -1.45 -14.19
CA ARG A 160 11.54 -0.42 -13.20
C ARG A 160 11.75 -1.01 -11.81
N PHE A 161 12.48 -0.32 -10.96
CA PHE A 161 12.65 -0.74 -9.57
C PHE A 161 11.32 -0.78 -8.83
N SER A 162 11.24 -1.72 -7.89
CA SER A 162 10.06 -1.89 -7.04
C SER A 162 9.74 -0.63 -6.25
N ILE A 163 8.46 -0.47 -5.93
CA ILE A 163 7.95 0.59 -5.09
C ILE A 163 6.86 0.02 -4.18
N SER A 164 6.78 0.53 -2.96
CA SER A 164 5.71 0.16 -2.03
C SER A 164 4.94 1.38 -1.54
N TYR A 165 3.67 1.21 -1.23
CA TYR A 165 2.80 2.26 -0.74
C TYR A 165 2.22 1.85 0.60
N THR A 166 2.06 2.80 1.51
CA THR A 166 1.35 2.58 2.78
C THR A 166 0.19 3.55 2.89
N GLY A 167 -0.93 3.06 3.41
CA GLY A 167 -2.19 3.77 3.31
C GLY A 167 -3.32 3.13 4.08
N GLN A 168 -4.53 3.42 3.63
CA GLN A 168 -5.76 2.87 4.19
C GLN A 168 -6.66 2.29 3.08
N VAL A 169 -7.26 1.15 3.38
CA VAL A 169 -8.33 0.57 2.57
C VAL A 169 -9.67 1.12 3.03
N LYS A 170 -10.56 1.41 2.09
CA LYS A 170 -11.90 1.94 2.35
C LYS A 170 -12.89 1.38 1.34
N LYS A 171 -14.17 1.41 1.71
CA LYS A 171 -15.26 1.09 0.78
C LYS A 171 -15.17 1.97 -0.46
N LEU A 172 -15.28 1.35 -1.63
CA LEU A 172 -15.37 2.10 -2.87
C LEU A 172 -16.74 2.80 -2.89
N LYS A 173 -16.73 4.12 -3.14
CA LYS A 173 -17.98 4.88 -3.27
C LYS A 173 -18.62 4.53 -4.61
N ILE A 174 -19.91 4.17 -4.59
CA ILE A 174 -20.73 4.15 -5.79
C ILE A 174 -20.96 5.62 -6.17
N ILE A 175 -20.56 6.00 -7.38
CA ILE A 175 -20.84 7.32 -7.96
C ILE A 175 -22.25 7.32 -8.50
#